data_AF-A0A1A6AG10-F1
#
_entry.id   AF-A0A1A6AG10-F1
#
_cell.length_a   1.000
_cell.length_b   1.000
_cell.length_c   1.000
_cell.angle_alpha   90.00
_cell.angle_beta   90.00
_cell.angle_gamma   90.00
#
_symmetry.space_group_name_H-M   'P 1'
#
loop_
_entity.id
_entity.type
_entity.pdbx_description
1 polymer ?
#
loop_
_entity_poly.entity_id
_entity_poly.type
_entity_poly.pdbx_seq_one_letter_code
_entity_poly.pdbx_strand_id
1 'polypeptide(L)'
;MFQLPQPAESRDRDRDQEQEHKKDDSIHIDAKSEVLEVFLTFLTIRIPMMPPLPVTDLELMMELCWKYECKEPYTEVIRKRLAEITPTWQLPQVVALAAKHDDRRLAYHALCRYSSEELESNFASLLKPLPYAWRGKIQAIILSDPRQITDGGFPAWVVPFKPGLLWEGRLPPDW
;
A
#
# COMPACT_ATOMS: atom_id res chain seq x y z
N MET A 1 0.99 45.37 -54.56
CA MET A 1 0.52 45.60 -53.18
C MET A 1 -0.70 44.72 -52.99
N PHE A 2 -0.55 43.59 -52.29
CA PHE A 2 -1.63 42.60 -52.12
C PHE A 2 -2.33 42.87 -50.79
N GLN A 3 -3.62 43.20 -50.81
CA GLN A 3 -4.46 43.31 -49.62
C GLN A 3 -5.24 42.01 -49.44
N LEU A 4 -5.06 41.36 -48.28
CA LEU A 4 -5.88 40.24 -47.84
C LEU A 4 -7.23 40.75 -47.32
N PRO A 5 -8.37 40.15 -47.70
CA PRO A 5 -9.66 40.50 -47.12
C PRO A 5 -9.71 40.03 -45.65
N GLN A 6 -10.09 40.93 -44.74
CA GLN A 6 -10.36 40.58 -43.34
C GLN A 6 -11.75 39.93 -43.22
N PRO A 7 -11.91 38.92 -42.34
CA PRO A 7 -13.21 38.31 -42.10
C PRO A 7 -14.15 39.30 -41.42
N ALA A 8 -15.39 39.37 -41.90
CA ALA A 8 -16.43 40.22 -41.33
C ALA A 8 -16.78 39.75 -39.91
N GLU A 9 -16.76 40.67 -38.95
CA GLU A 9 -17.29 40.46 -37.60
C GLU A 9 -18.81 40.22 -37.68
N SER A 10 -19.20 38.94 -37.69
CA SER A 10 -20.58 38.55 -37.43
C SER A 10 -20.81 38.59 -35.92
N ARG A 11 -21.42 39.69 -35.48
CA ARG A 11 -22.13 39.75 -34.20
C ARG A 11 -23.38 38.87 -34.29
N ASP A 12 -23.25 37.60 -33.93
CA ASP A 12 -24.39 36.81 -33.45
C ASP A 12 -24.29 36.70 -31.93
N ARG A 13 -24.83 37.73 -31.28
CA ARG A 13 -25.34 37.63 -29.91
C ARG A 13 -26.74 37.07 -30.01
N ASP A 14 -26.93 35.87 -29.49
CA ASP A 14 -28.12 35.39 -28.77
C ASP A 14 -28.33 33.88 -28.99
N ARG A 15 -27.72 33.08 -28.11
CA ARG A 15 -28.40 32.06 -27.28
C ARG A 15 -27.37 31.21 -26.55
N ASP A 16 -26.89 31.78 -25.45
CA ASP A 16 -26.38 31.02 -24.33
C ASP A 16 -27.48 30.13 -23.74
N GLN A 17 -27.05 29.03 -23.10
CA GLN A 17 -27.80 28.09 -22.26
C GLN A 17 -28.27 26.78 -22.93
N GLU A 18 -27.38 26.12 -23.67
CA GLU A 18 -27.12 24.73 -23.30
C GLU A 18 -26.11 24.77 -22.17
N GLN A 19 -26.61 24.70 -20.92
CA GLN A 19 -25.78 24.29 -19.79
C GLN A 19 -25.27 22.88 -20.11
N GLU A 20 -24.12 22.80 -20.79
CA GLU A 20 -23.19 21.71 -20.59
C GLU A 20 -22.92 21.66 -19.08
N HIS A 21 -23.74 20.89 -18.37
CA HIS A 21 -23.23 20.11 -17.26
C HIS A 21 -22.15 19.21 -17.84
N LYS A 22 -20.95 19.77 -18.07
CA LYS A 22 -19.72 19.00 -17.93
C LYS A 22 -19.80 18.46 -16.52
N LYS A 23 -20.30 17.23 -16.40
CA LYS A 23 -20.02 16.39 -15.26
C LYS A 23 -18.53 16.55 -15.03
N ASP A 24 -18.22 17.08 -13.87
CA ASP A 24 -16.87 17.13 -13.36
C ASP A 24 -16.42 15.66 -13.25
N ASP A 25 -15.91 15.11 -14.35
CA ASP A 25 -15.33 13.77 -14.44
C ASP A 25 -13.96 13.74 -13.73
N SER A 26 -13.73 14.67 -12.79
CA SER A 26 -12.56 14.66 -11.94
C SER A 26 -12.68 13.52 -10.94
N ILE A 27 -11.69 12.63 -10.98
CA ILE A 27 -11.53 11.60 -9.97
C ILE A 27 -10.91 12.25 -8.75
N HIS A 28 -11.70 12.41 -7.67
CA HIS A 28 -11.17 12.92 -6.42
C HIS A 28 -10.37 11.83 -5.69
N ILE A 29 -9.07 12.07 -5.53
CA ILE A 29 -8.15 11.19 -4.80
C ILE A 29 -7.74 11.91 -3.53
N ASP A 30 -8.08 11.33 -2.38
CA ASP A 30 -7.72 11.83 -1.06
C ASP A 30 -6.24 11.56 -0.77
N ALA A 31 -5.37 12.37 -1.37
CA ALA A 31 -3.93 12.36 -1.18
C ALA A 31 -3.36 13.76 -1.48
N LYS A 32 -2.21 14.09 -0.87
CA LYS A 32 -1.45 15.29 -1.25
C LYS A 32 -1.01 15.19 -2.72
N SER A 33 -1.01 16.31 -3.44
CA SER A 33 -0.61 16.36 -4.87
C SER A 33 0.74 15.69 -5.13
N GLU A 34 1.73 15.98 -4.27
CA GLU A 34 3.08 15.42 -4.39
C GLU A 34 3.10 13.88 -4.24
N VAL A 35 2.34 13.33 -3.29
CA VAL A 35 2.24 11.88 -3.09
C VAL A 35 1.54 11.22 -4.28
N LEU A 36 0.52 11.89 -4.83
CA LEU A 36 -0.20 11.40 -6.00
C LEU A 36 0.69 11.39 -7.25
N GLU A 37 1.47 12.44 -7.48
CA GLU A 37 2.44 12.52 -8.59
C GLU A 37 3.48 11.39 -8.50
N VAL A 38 4.02 11.15 -7.29
CA VAL A 38 4.95 10.05 -7.05
C VAL A 38 4.28 8.70 -7.28
N PHE A 39 3.05 8.51 -6.77
CA PHE A 39 2.28 7.28 -6.97
C PHE A 39 2.03 6.97 -8.46
N LEU A 40 1.57 7.95 -9.23
CA LEU A 40 1.34 7.79 -10.66
C LEU A 40 2.64 7.48 -11.40
N THR A 41 3.71 8.22 -11.08
CA THR A 41 5.04 7.96 -11.66
C THR A 41 5.50 6.55 -11.33
N PHE A 42 5.37 6.13 -10.07
CA PHE A 42 5.75 4.81 -9.60
C PHE A 42 5.06 3.69 -10.37
N LEU A 43 3.77 3.84 -10.70
CA LEU A 43 3.00 2.85 -11.47
C LEU A 43 3.41 2.76 -12.96
N THR A 44 3.96 3.82 -13.53
CA THR A 44 4.39 3.83 -14.94
C THR A 44 5.72 3.13 -15.17
N ILE A 45 6.53 2.94 -14.12
CA ILE A 45 7.88 2.39 -14.23
C ILE A 45 7.81 0.85 -14.27
N ARG A 46 8.61 0.25 -15.16
CA ARG A 46 8.71 -1.22 -15.33
C ARG A 46 9.33 -1.93 -14.12
N ILE A 47 10.30 -1.29 -13.48
CA ILE A 47 10.98 -1.77 -12.27
C ILE A 47 10.71 -0.75 -11.16
N PRO A 48 9.79 -1.05 -10.22
CA PRO A 48 9.43 -0.11 -9.18
C PRO A 48 10.64 0.19 -8.29
N MET A 49 11.07 1.46 -8.27
CA MET A 49 12.06 1.97 -7.33
C MET A 49 11.40 3.07 -6.49
N MET A 50 11.50 2.94 -5.17
CA MET A 50 10.88 3.89 -4.25
C MET A 50 11.78 5.11 -4.07
N PRO A 51 11.30 6.33 -4.35
CA PRO A 51 12.03 7.53 -3.97
C PRO A 51 12.14 7.66 -2.44
N PRO A 52 13.09 8.46 -1.92
CA PRO A 52 13.16 8.73 -0.49
C PRO A 52 11.94 9.55 -0.07
N LEU A 53 11.01 8.91 0.64
CA LEU A 53 9.80 9.52 1.19
C LEU A 53 9.78 9.35 2.71
N PRO A 54 9.13 10.28 3.45
CA PRO A 54 8.86 10.09 4.86
C PRO A 54 7.86 8.94 5.08
N VAL A 55 7.86 8.37 6.29
CA VAL A 55 6.98 7.26 6.68
C VAL A 55 5.51 7.57 6.35
N THR A 56 5.04 8.76 6.69
CA THR A 56 3.64 9.18 6.46
C THR A 56 3.23 9.14 4.99
N ASP A 57 4.14 9.50 4.09
CA ASP A 57 3.84 9.52 2.66
C ASP A 57 3.92 8.10 2.07
N LEU A 58 4.78 7.22 2.60
CA LEU A 58 4.78 5.79 2.25
C LEU A 58 3.52 5.07 2.73
N GLU A 59 3.00 5.40 3.91
CA GLU A 59 1.72 4.89 4.41
C GLU A 59 0.59 5.27 3.45
N LEU A 60 0.52 6.54 3.05
CA LEU A 60 -0.45 7.01 2.06
C LEU A 60 -0.29 6.29 0.70
N MET A 61 0.95 6.11 0.23
CA MET A 61 1.19 5.34 -0.99
C MET A 61 0.71 3.89 -0.87
N MET A 62 0.92 3.26 0.29
CA MET A 62 0.44 1.90 0.53
C MET A 62 -1.09 1.85 0.56
N GLU A 63 -1.75 2.83 1.18
CA GLU A 63 -3.21 2.96 1.17
C GLU A 63 -3.77 3.16 -0.24
N LEU A 64 -3.12 3.98 -1.07
CA LEU A 64 -3.46 4.11 -2.49
C LEU A 64 -3.27 2.79 -3.24
N CYS A 65 -2.18 2.07 -2.98
CA CYS A 65 -1.93 0.76 -3.57
C CYS A 65 -3.01 -0.27 -3.21
N TRP A 66 -3.47 -0.31 -1.96
CA TRP A 66 -4.58 -1.18 -1.57
C TRP A 66 -5.89 -0.72 -2.22
N LYS A 67 -6.17 0.59 -2.25
CA LYS A 67 -7.39 1.16 -2.83
C LYS A 67 -7.53 0.88 -4.33
N TYR A 68 -6.43 0.92 -5.07
CA TYR A 68 -6.40 0.71 -6.51
C TYR A 68 -5.85 -0.66 -6.92
N GLU A 69 -5.78 -1.62 -5.99
CA GLU A 69 -5.38 -3.00 -6.22
C GLU A 69 -4.08 -3.14 -7.03
N CYS A 70 -3.06 -2.38 -6.64
CA CYS A 70 -1.78 -2.40 -7.33
C CYS A 70 -1.13 -3.79 -7.31
N LYS A 71 -0.37 -4.11 -8.37
CA LYS A 71 0.26 -5.42 -8.50
C LYS A 71 1.32 -5.64 -7.42
N GLU A 72 1.47 -6.90 -7.02
CA GLU A 72 2.38 -7.34 -5.97
C GLU A 72 3.82 -6.77 -6.03
N PRO A 73 4.47 -6.63 -7.21
CA PRO A 73 5.81 -6.05 -7.26
C PRO A 73 5.88 -4.60 -6.76
N TYR A 74 4.82 -3.82 -6.95
CA TYR A 74 4.75 -2.43 -6.50
C TYR A 74 4.52 -2.36 -4.99
N THR A 75 3.57 -3.13 -4.50
CA THR A 75 3.23 -3.18 -3.06
C THR A 75 4.39 -3.72 -2.24
N GLU A 76 5.11 -4.73 -2.75
CA GLU A 76 6.24 -5.34 -2.03
C GLU A 76 7.41 -4.35 -1.82
N VAL A 77 7.68 -3.50 -2.81
CA VAL A 77 8.70 -2.44 -2.68
C VAL A 77 8.29 -1.44 -1.60
N ILE A 78 7.02 -1.03 -1.56
CA ILE A 78 6.50 -0.10 -0.53
C ILE A 78 6.59 -0.76 0.85
N ARG A 79 6.14 -2.02 1.01
CA ARG A 79 6.18 -2.73 2.31
C ARG A 79 7.58 -2.82 2.88
N LYS A 80 8.55 -3.24 2.06
CA LYS A 80 9.95 -3.35 2.48
C LYS A 80 10.48 -1.98 2.90
N ARG A 81 10.24 -0.95 2.08
CA ARG A 81 10.72 0.39 2.38
C ARG A 81 10.08 0.95 3.65
N LEU A 82 8.77 0.80 3.80
CA LEU A 82 8.02 1.24 4.97
C LEU A 82 8.57 0.59 6.24
N ALA A 83 8.76 -0.72 6.26
CA ALA A 83 9.35 -1.43 7.40
C ALA A 83 10.82 -1.04 7.68
N GLU A 84 11.60 -0.80 6.63
CA GLU A 84 13.02 -0.42 6.73
C GLU A 84 13.22 0.96 7.36
N ILE A 85 12.49 1.97 6.87
CA ILE A 85 12.69 3.36 7.32
C ILE A 85 11.95 3.70 8.60
N THR A 86 10.94 2.90 8.98
CA THR A 86 10.17 3.15 10.18
C THR A 86 11.01 2.86 11.43
N PRO A 87 11.14 3.82 12.36
CA PRO A 87 11.80 3.59 13.63
C PRO A 87 11.15 2.45 14.42
N THR A 88 11.94 1.67 15.16
CA THR A 88 11.45 0.49 15.89
C THR A 88 10.28 0.78 16.83
N TRP A 89 10.25 1.97 17.44
CA TRP A 89 9.18 2.41 18.34
C TRP A 89 7.85 2.72 17.61
N GLN A 90 7.87 2.93 16.29
CA GLN A 90 6.69 3.14 15.44
C GLN A 90 6.21 1.86 14.74
N LEU A 91 7.03 0.79 14.69
CA LEU A 91 6.64 -0.47 14.06
C LEU A 91 5.31 -1.08 14.55
N PRO A 92 4.86 -0.91 15.82
CA PRO A 92 3.54 -1.40 16.21
C PRO A 92 2.41 -0.74 15.42
N GLN A 93 2.59 0.52 14.99
CA GLN A 93 1.63 1.24 14.15
C GLN A 93 1.60 0.65 12.73
N VAL A 94 2.76 0.30 12.18
CA VAL A 94 2.85 -0.40 10.89
C VAL A 94 2.21 -1.78 10.95
N VAL A 95 2.37 -2.51 12.05
CA VAL A 95 1.68 -3.80 12.27
C VAL A 95 0.17 -3.62 12.42
N ALA A 96 -0.30 -2.54 13.06
CA ALA A 96 -1.71 -2.22 13.12
C ALA A 96 -2.28 -1.84 11.74
N LEU A 97 -1.53 -1.10 10.93
CA LEU A 97 -1.87 -0.78 9.55
C LEU A 97 -1.97 -2.05 8.70
N ALA A 98 -0.99 -2.95 8.82
CA ALA A 98 -1.02 -4.27 8.20
C ALA A 98 -2.29 -5.05 8.58
N ALA A 99 -2.65 -5.04 9.88
CA ALA A 99 -3.84 -5.72 10.36
C ALA A 99 -5.15 -5.14 9.80
N LYS A 100 -5.24 -3.81 9.65
CA LYS A 100 -6.38 -3.10 9.05
C LYS A 100 -6.65 -3.57 7.61
N HIS A 101 -5.61 -3.91 6.86
CA HIS A 101 -5.69 -4.28 5.44
C HIS A 101 -5.45 -5.79 5.17
N ASP A 102 -5.47 -6.62 6.21
CA ASP A 102 -5.08 -8.05 6.18
C ASP A 102 -3.71 -8.34 5.51
N ASP A 103 -2.76 -7.41 5.58
CA ASP A 103 -1.46 -7.50 4.89
C ASP A 103 -0.40 -8.21 5.75
N ARG A 104 -0.33 -9.54 5.64
CA ARG A 104 0.61 -10.37 6.42
C ARG A 104 2.08 -10.11 6.06
N ARG A 105 2.37 -9.69 4.83
CA ARG A 105 3.74 -9.43 4.37
C ARG A 105 4.28 -8.16 5.01
N LEU A 106 3.45 -7.12 5.13
CA LEU A 106 3.85 -5.89 5.81
C LEU A 106 4.12 -6.15 7.30
N ALA A 107 3.23 -6.89 7.97
CA ALA A 107 3.43 -7.26 9.37
C ALA A 107 4.72 -8.08 9.55
N TYR A 108 4.98 -9.03 8.65
CA TYR A 108 6.20 -9.81 8.65
C TYR A 108 7.45 -8.93 8.54
N HIS A 109 7.53 -8.06 7.52
CA HIS A 109 8.67 -7.16 7.33
C HIS A 109 8.91 -6.26 8.55
N ALA A 110 7.84 -5.75 9.16
CA ALA A 110 7.93 -4.96 10.39
C ALA A 110 8.44 -5.80 11.57
N LEU A 111 7.96 -7.04 11.73
CA LEU A 111 8.38 -7.93 12.83
C LEU A 111 9.84 -8.39 12.69
N CYS A 112 10.35 -8.59 11.47
CA CYS A 112 11.75 -8.92 11.22
C CYS A 112 12.73 -7.86 11.73
N ARG A 113 12.27 -6.61 11.89
CA ARG A 113 13.09 -5.48 12.35
C ARG A 113 13.29 -5.46 13.86
N TYR A 114 12.44 -6.13 14.63
CA TYR A 114 12.62 -6.25 16.08
C TYR A 114 13.76 -7.20 16.41
N SER A 115 14.58 -6.83 17.41
CA SER A 115 15.41 -7.80 18.13
C SER A 115 14.54 -8.73 18.98
N SER A 116 15.09 -9.86 19.44
CA SER A 116 14.31 -10.82 20.25
C SER A 116 13.91 -10.20 21.58
N GLU A 117 14.82 -9.44 22.20
CA GLU A 117 14.60 -8.73 23.46
C GLU A 117 13.55 -7.62 23.33
N GLU A 118 13.61 -6.85 22.23
CA GLU A 118 12.64 -5.78 21.97
C GLU A 118 11.25 -6.36 21.72
N LEU A 119 11.17 -7.50 21.03
CA LEU A 119 9.91 -8.17 20.75
C LEU A 119 9.27 -8.67 22.05
N GLU A 120 10.03 -9.34 22.91
CA GLU A 120 9.55 -9.81 24.22
C GLU A 120 9.06 -8.64 25.09
N SER A 121 9.83 -7.55 25.12
CA SER A 121 9.50 -6.36 25.90
C SER A 121 8.26 -5.62 25.36
N ASN A 122 8.03 -5.65 24.04
CA ASN A 122 6.94 -4.93 23.39
C ASN A 122 5.77 -5.83 22.94
N PHE A 123 5.79 -7.13 23.25
CA PHE A 123 4.81 -8.07 22.71
C PHE A 123 3.37 -7.70 23.08
N ALA A 124 3.14 -7.39 24.36
CA ALA A 124 1.82 -7.04 24.85
C ALA A 124 1.31 -5.71 24.27
N SER A 125 2.19 -4.71 24.11
CA SER A 125 1.83 -3.41 23.54
C SER A 125 1.53 -3.53 22.05
N LEU A 126 2.25 -4.39 21.33
CA LEU A 126 2.04 -4.69 19.92
C LEU A 126 0.70 -5.40 19.67
N LEU A 127 0.28 -6.31 20.56
CA LEU A 127 -0.98 -7.06 20.39
C LEU A 127 -2.23 -6.29 20.81
N LYS A 128 -2.12 -5.34 21.75
CA LYS A 128 -3.26 -4.61 22.32
C LYS A 128 -4.15 -3.91 21.27
N PRO A 129 -3.61 -3.15 20.30
CA PRO A 129 -4.43 -2.46 19.31
C PRO A 129 -4.99 -3.39 18.21
N LEU A 130 -4.54 -4.64 18.15
CA LEU A 130 -4.89 -5.55 17.07
C LEU A 130 -6.22 -6.27 17.32
N PRO A 131 -7.01 -6.49 16.26
CA PRO A 131 -8.17 -7.39 16.30
C PRO A 131 -7.78 -8.79 16.80
N TYR A 132 -8.69 -9.47 17.49
CA TYR A 132 -8.43 -10.80 18.05
C TYR A 132 -7.92 -11.80 17.00
N ALA A 133 -8.53 -11.80 15.81
CA ALA A 133 -8.11 -12.63 14.67
C ALA A 133 -6.66 -12.39 14.23
N TRP A 134 -6.14 -11.18 14.45
CA TRP A 134 -4.76 -10.80 14.12
C TRP A 134 -3.76 -11.15 15.21
N ARG A 135 -4.17 -11.20 16.49
CA ARG A 135 -3.27 -11.58 17.59
C ARG A 135 -2.68 -12.98 17.39
N GLY A 136 -3.52 -13.95 17.02
CA GLY A 136 -3.07 -15.31 16.71
C GLY A 136 -2.14 -15.37 15.49
N LYS A 137 -2.43 -14.58 14.43
CA LYS A 137 -1.57 -14.49 13.24
C LYS A 137 -0.19 -13.95 13.57
N ILE A 138 -0.12 -12.87 14.35
CA ILE A 138 1.13 -12.26 14.80
C ILE A 138 1.92 -13.22 15.69
N GLN A 139 1.24 -13.88 16.63
CA GLN A 139 1.88 -14.90 17.47
C GLN A 139 2.46 -16.04 16.61
N ALA A 140 1.74 -16.50 15.59
CA ALA A 140 2.24 -17.50 14.66
C ALA A 140 3.46 -16.98 13.86
N ILE A 141 3.46 -15.72 13.40
CA ILE A 141 4.62 -15.09 12.74
C ILE A 141 5.85 -15.14 13.65
N ILE A 142 5.67 -14.76 14.91
CA ILE A 142 6.75 -14.65 15.88
C ILE A 142 7.31 -16.03 16.25
N LEU A 143 6.43 -17.00 16.51
CA LEU A 143 6.81 -18.37 16.86
C LEU A 143 7.50 -19.11 15.71
N SER A 144 7.20 -18.75 14.46
CA SER A 144 7.84 -19.34 13.28
C SER A 144 9.26 -18.81 13.03
N ASP A 145 9.78 -17.97 13.92
CA ASP A 145 11.01 -17.17 13.76
C ASP A 145 11.04 -16.40 12.42
N PRO A 146 10.63 -15.13 12.39
CA PRO A 146 10.59 -14.35 11.17
C PRO A 146 11.99 -14.09 10.59
N ARG A 147 13.08 -14.53 11.23
CA ARG A 147 14.45 -14.41 10.71
C ARG A 147 14.96 -15.68 10.03
N GLN A 148 14.33 -16.84 10.25
CA GLN A 148 14.72 -18.11 9.62
C GLN A 148 14.18 -18.27 8.20
N ILE A 149 13.29 -17.38 7.77
CA ILE A 149 12.78 -17.32 6.40
C ILE A 149 13.75 -16.46 5.57
N THR A 150 14.90 -17.05 5.25
CA THR A 150 15.85 -16.47 4.28
C THR A 150 15.64 -17.11 2.91
N ASP A 151 15.71 -16.29 1.87
CA ASP A 151 15.63 -16.63 0.45
C ASP A 151 14.25 -17.06 -0.11
N GLY A 152 13.36 -16.08 -0.26
CA GLY A 152 12.29 -16.09 -1.28
C GLY A 152 11.01 -16.85 -0.93
N GLY A 153 10.98 -17.60 0.18
CA GLY A 153 9.80 -18.35 0.60
C GLY A 153 9.09 -17.72 1.80
N PHE A 154 8.03 -16.94 1.59
CA PHE A 154 7.12 -16.63 2.68
C PHE A 154 6.47 -17.93 3.21
N PRO A 155 6.19 -18.06 4.52
CA PRO A 155 5.40 -19.18 5.02
C PRO A 155 4.11 -19.32 4.22
N ALA A 156 3.64 -20.55 3.97
CA ALA A 156 2.46 -20.79 3.13
C ALA A 156 1.21 -19.99 3.57
N TRP A 157 1.13 -19.64 4.86
CA TRP A 157 0.06 -18.84 5.45
C TRP A 157 0.28 -17.31 5.38
N VAL A 158 1.45 -16.83 4.95
CA VAL A 158 1.74 -15.39 4.66
C VAL A 158 1.47 -15.04 3.18
N VAL A 159 1.26 -16.04 2.33
CA VAL A 159 0.82 -15.85 0.95
C VAL A 159 -0.63 -15.32 0.96
N PRO A 160 -0.97 -14.28 0.16
CA PRO A 160 -2.34 -13.78 0.11
C PRO A 160 -3.31 -14.90 -0.26
N PHE A 161 -4.43 -14.96 0.47
CA PHE A 161 -5.53 -15.84 0.16
C PHE A 161 -6.06 -15.47 -1.24
N LYS A 162 -5.86 -16.35 -2.23
CA LYS A 162 -6.56 -16.22 -3.52
C LYS A 162 -8.00 -16.68 -3.31
N PRO A 163 -9.02 -15.83 -3.47
CA PRO A 163 -10.39 -16.29 -3.43
C PRO A 163 -10.60 -17.25 -4.62
N GLY A 164 -10.75 -18.55 -4.33
CA GLY A 164 -10.94 -19.59 -5.35
C GLY A 164 -10.04 -20.84 -5.21
N LEU A 165 -8.98 -20.81 -4.39
CA LEU A 165 -8.31 -22.06 -3.99
C LEU A 165 -8.94 -22.56 -2.69
N LEU A 166 -9.67 -23.68 -2.78
CA LEU A 166 -10.03 -24.50 -1.63
C LEU A 166 -8.74 -24.82 -0.85
N TRP A 167 -8.72 -24.40 0.41
CA TRP A 167 -7.66 -24.75 1.34
C TRP A 167 -7.74 -26.27 1.58
N GLU A 168 -6.97 -27.06 0.82
CA GLU A 168 -6.73 -28.46 1.16
C GLU A 168 -5.83 -28.48 2.39
N GLY A 169 -6.45 -28.52 3.56
CA GLY A 169 -5.81 -28.52 4.87
C GLY A 169 -4.94 -29.75 5.12
N ARG A 170 -3.78 -29.82 4.47
CA ARG A 170 -2.69 -30.69 4.88
C ARG A 170 -1.68 -29.88 5.66
N LEU A 171 -1.73 -30.04 6.99
CA LEU A 171 -0.59 -29.79 7.85
C LEU A 171 0.59 -30.63 7.33
N PRO A 172 1.84 -30.13 7.41
CA PRO A 172 3.01 -30.95 7.18
C PRO A 172 2.95 -32.19 8.08
N PRO A 173 3.28 -33.39 7.59
CA PRO A 173 3.47 -34.53 8.47
C PRO A 173 4.69 -34.20 9.33
N ASP A 174 4.60 -34.52 10.62
CA ASP A 174 5.66 -34.44 11.64
C ASP A 174 5.61 -33.21 12.59
N TRP A 175 4.40 -32.86 13.07
CA TRP A 175 4.17 -32.22 14.38
C TRP A 175 3.17 -33.04 15.20
#